data_AF-A0A3N0B8B3-F1
#
_entry.id   AF-A0A3N0B8B3-F1
#
_cell.length_a   1.000
_cell.length_b   1.000
_cell.length_c   1.000
_cell.angle_alpha   90.00
_cell.angle_beta   90.00
_cell.angle_gamma   90.00
#
_symmetry.space_group_name_H-M   'P 1'
#
loop_
_entity.id
_entity.type
_entity.pdbx_description
1 polymer ?
#
loop_
_entity_poly.entity_id
_entity_poly.type
_entity_poly.pdbx_seq_one_letter_code
_entity_poly.pdbx_strand_id
1 'polypeptide(L)'
;MKRFSVLGDSISTFEGCNPEGFDVFYENERRDATGVRLVEDTWWAQVIEQCDGELLCNGSFSGSMVEGAGFPAANSAERIAALAKDGVAPDEILVFIGINDYGWGGPAAQAAGRGNALPAMLDLSAIPEAEASLASADAAERFGQAYSAMLARMRAAYPQAKVWCCTLCPGRIEGSARSTFAYRLRGVHLDRYNDAIRLAAESNGCCVADVRALGRDYVALEGTHPTKRGMTQFALMVLHAMSIWEGSSLEGRASDPLIDDAFGDAPRSLQTCEKPSCIGCAYAGATGNKWLCVCRKDDEARSE
;
A
#
# COMPACT_ATOMS: atom_id res chain seq x y z
N MET A 1 -14.49 19.87 -12.05
CA MET A 1 -13.30 19.14 -11.58
C MET A 1 -13.71 17.71 -11.28
N LYS A 2 -12.87 16.71 -11.55
CA LYS A 2 -13.18 15.32 -11.17
C LYS A 2 -13.01 15.17 -9.66
N ARG A 3 -13.91 14.44 -9.02
CA ARG A 3 -13.87 14.14 -7.59
C ARG A 3 -13.18 12.81 -7.34
N PHE A 4 -12.10 12.84 -6.60
CA PHE A 4 -11.31 11.67 -6.25
C PHE A 4 -11.57 11.25 -4.82
N SER A 5 -11.82 9.96 -4.62
CA SER A 5 -11.75 9.36 -3.28
C SER A 5 -10.56 8.42 -3.17
N VAL A 6 -10.03 8.26 -1.96
CA VAL A 6 -8.87 7.39 -1.69
C VAL A 6 -9.29 6.28 -0.76
N LEU A 7 -9.00 5.03 -1.14
CA LEU A 7 -9.10 3.86 -0.27
C LEU A 7 -7.70 3.29 -0.06
N GLY A 8 -7.21 3.33 1.18
CA GLY A 8 -5.90 2.81 1.48
C GLY A 8 -5.69 2.41 2.93
N ASP A 9 -4.43 2.14 3.26
CA ASP A 9 -3.97 1.89 4.62
C ASP A 9 -3.22 3.12 5.20
N SER A 10 -2.32 2.90 6.15
CA SER A 10 -1.52 3.94 6.80
C SER A 10 -0.77 4.84 5.81
N ILE A 11 -0.29 4.29 4.69
CA ILE A 11 0.47 5.05 3.68
C ILE A 11 -0.39 6.16 3.05
N SER A 12 -1.71 6.01 3.06
CA SER A 12 -2.65 6.92 2.42
C SER A 12 -3.42 7.81 3.41
N THR A 13 -3.08 7.79 4.69
CA THR A 13 -3.74 8.63 5.71
C THR A 13 -3.08 10.00 5.86
N PHE A 14 -3.80 11.01 6.34
CA PHE A 14 -3.23 12.28 6.79
C PHE A 14 -4.20 12.99 7.73
N GLU A 15 -3.67 13.57 8.82
CA GLU A 15 -4.47 14.25 9.84
C GLU A 15 -5.41 15.32 9.23
N GLY A 16 -6.69 15.22 9.56
CA GLY A 16 -7.72 16.14 9.05
C GLY A 16 -8.31 15.79 7.68
N CYS A 17 -7.85 14.73 7.01
CA CYS A 17 -8.37 14.29 5.71
C CYS A 17 -9.24 13.02 5.78
N ASN A 18 -9.13 12.24 6.86
CA ASN A 18 -9.85 10.98 7.04
C ASN A 18 -11.17 11.19 7.84
N PRO A 19 -12.18 10.30 7.71
CA PRO A 19 -13.39 10.38 8.52
C PRO A 19 -13.10 10.27 10.03
N GLU A 20 -13.98 10.84 10.85
CA GLU A 20 -13.87 10.74 12.30
C GLU A 20 -13.85 9.26 12.76
N GLY A 21 -12.93 8.94 13.67
CA GLY A 21 -12.73 7.58 14.19
C GLY A 21 -11.91 6.65 13.29
N PHE A 22 -11.36 7.13 12.17
CA PHE A 22 -10.39 6.39 11.37
C PHE A 22 -8.99 6.65 11.89
N ASP A 23 -8.22 5.59 12.13
CA ASP A 23 -6.84 5.72 12.59
C ASP A 23 -5.95 6.34 11.51
N VAL A 24 -5.11 7.29 11.91
CA VAL A 24 -4.22 8.05 11.04
C VAL A 24 -2.77 7.75 11.38
N PHE A 25 -1.92 7.58 10.36
CA PHE A 25 -0.48 7.45 10.54
C PHE A 25 0.22 8.81 10.54
N TYR A 26 -0.03 9.66 9.54
CA TYR A 26 0.63 10.96 9.40
C TYR A 26 -0.05 12.03 10.25
N GLU A 27 0.21 11.96 11.56
CA GLU A 27 -0.24 12.89 12.59
C GLU A 27 0.88 13.15 13.61
N ASN A 28 0.81 14.26 14.33
CA ASN A 28 1.73 14.59 15.43
C ASN A 28 3.22 14.43 15.06
N GLU A 29 4.03 13.81 15.92
CA GLU A 29 5.48 13.60 15.75
C GLU A 29 5.84 12.80 14.48
N ARG A 30 4.92 11.99 13.94
CA ARG A 30 5.17 11.21 12.71
C ARG A 30 5.25 12.11 11.47
N ARG A 31 4.56 13.26 11.47
CA ARG A 31 4.69 14.27 10.40
C ARG A 31 6.09 14.87 10.37
N ASP A 32 6.67 15.11 11.54
CA ASP A 32 8.06 15.58 11.64
C ASP A 32 9.07 14.49 11.30
N ALA A 33 8.86 13.26 11.79
CA ALA A 33 9.77 12.14 11.52
C ALA A 33 9.83 11.75 10.03
N THR A 34 8.72 11.89 9.31
CA THR A 34 8.64 11.56 7.86
C THR A 34 8.89 12.78 6.96
N GLY A 35 8.83 13.99 7.52
CA GLY A 35 8.83 15.24 6.78
C GLY A 35 7.53 15.53 5.99
N VAL A 36 6.53 14.66 6.06
CA VAL A 36 5.20 14.83 5.44
C VAL A 36 4.39 15.75 6.36
N ARG A 37 4.41 17.05 6.07
CA ARG A 37 3.87 18.09 6.96
C ARG A 37 2.60 18.72 6.44
N LEU A 38 2.36 18.67 5.15
CA LEU A 38 1.20 19.26 4.50
C LEU A 38 0.41 18.19 3.73
N VAL A 39 -0.86 18.47 3.44
CA VAL A 39 -1.71 17.54 2.65
C VAL A 39 -1.09 17.32 1.27
N GLU A 40 -0.55 18.37 0.68
CA GLU A 40 0.11 18.40 -0.62
C GLU A 40 1.41 17.58 -0.64
N ASP A 41 1.97 17.23 0.54
CA ASP A 41 3.11 16.32 0.61
C ASP A 41 2.70 14.86 0.41
N THR A 42 1.41 14.53 0.50
CA THR A 42 0.94 13.14 0.37
C THR A 42 0.90 12.70 -1.09
N TRP A 43 1.11 11.40 -1.34
CA TRP A 43 1.14 10.88 -2.69
C TRP A 43 -0.19 11.10 -3.42
N TRP A 44 -1.30 10.90 -2.72
CA TRP A 44 -2.64 10.97 -3.30
C TRP A 44 -3.03 12.41 -3.63
N ALA A 45 -2.66 13.40 -2.80
CA ALA A 45 -2.92 14.79 -3.11
C ALA A 45 -2.15 15.22 -4.38
N GLN A 46 -0.89 14.81 -4.50
CA GLN A 46 -0.06 15.05 -5.68
C GLN A 46 -0.66 14.41 -6.94
N VAL A 47 -1.13 13.15 -6.87
CA VAL A 47 -1.79 12.48 -8.01
C VAL A 47 -3.07 13.22 -8.41
N ILE A 48 -3.91 13.58 -7.43
CA ILE A 48 -5.19 14.27 -7.66
C ILE A 48 -4.96 15.64 -8.31
N GLU A 49 -4.00 16.42 -7.80
CA GLU A 49 -3.63 17.72 -8.36
C GLU A 49 -3.17 17.60 -9.81
N GLN A 50 -2.28 16.64 -10.12
CA GLN A 50 -1.78 16.40 -11.48
C GLN A 50 -2.85 15.88 -12.45
N CYS A 51 -3.98 15.39 -11.93
CA CYS A 51 -5.14 14.99 -12.71
C CYS A 51 -6.22 16.08 -12.81
N ASP A 52 -5.91 17.33 -12.42
CA ASP A 52 -6.86 18.45 -12.34
C ASP A 52 -8.13 18.05 -11.55
N GLY A 53 -7.93 17.35 -10.42
CA GLY A 53 -8.97 16.82 -9.56
C GLY A 53 -9.08 17.51 -8.19
N GLU A 54 -10.13 17.17 -7.44
CA GLU A 54 -10.27 17.50 -6.01
C GLU A 54 -10.51 16.25 -5.19
N LEU A 55 -10.02 16.24 -3.94
CA LEU A 55 -10.35 15.21 -2.97
C LEU A 55 -11.82 15.36 -2.52
N LEU A 56 -12.59 14.28 -2.67
CA LEU A 56 -13.91 14.12 -2.07
C LEU A 56 -13.81 13.52 -0.67
N CYS A 57 -13.25 12.32 -0.56
CA CYS A 57 -13.05 11.60 0.70
C CYS A 57 -11.73 10.83 0.71
N ASN A 58 -11.07 10.78 1.86
CA ASN A 58 -9.98 9.84 2.09
C ASN A 58 -10.42 8.76 3.08
N GLY A 59 -10.99 7.67 2.57
CA GLY A 59 -11.43 6.50 3.33
C GLY A 59 -10.29 5.55 3.74
N SER A 60 -9.06 6.03 3.86
CA SER A 60 -7.91 5.24 4.31
C SER A 60 -7.90 5.04 5.83
N PHE A 61 -7.39 3.90 6.30
CA PHE A 61 -7.34 3.56 7.73
C PHE A 61 -5.99 2.93 8.09
N SER A 62 -5.29 3.48 9.07
CA SER A 62 -3.94 3.03 9.47
C SER A 62 -3.92 1.58 9.96
N GLY A 63 -3.03 0.75 9.40
CA GLY A 63 -2.91 -0.68 9.74
C GLY A 63 -3.97 -1.60 9.12
N SER A 64 -4.93 -1.05 8.36
CA SER A 64 -6.00 -1.83 7.75
C SER A 64 -5.48 -2.88 6.79
N MET A 65 -6.03 -4.08 6.89
CA MET A 65 -5.97 -5.13 5.88
C MET A 65 -7.13 -5.02 4.89
N VAL A 66 -7.05 -5.76 3.78
CA VAL A 66 -8.18 -6.01 2.88
C VAL A 66 -9.05 -7.14 3.43
N GLU A 67 -8.41 -8.24 3.82
CA GLU A 67 -9.04 -9.34 4.54
C GLU A 67 -9.50 -8.91 5.94
N GLY A 68 -10.65 -9.42 6.39
CA GLY A 68 -11.12 -9.22 7.77
C GLY A 68 -12.63 -9.43 7.92
N ALA A 69 -13.09 -9.61 9.15
CA ALA A 69 -14.48 -9.92 9.48
C ALA A 69 -15.42 -8.69 9.51
N GLY A 70 -14.89 -7.48 9.31
CA GLY A 70 -15.64 -6.23 9.39
C GLY A 70 -14.70 -5.03 9.44
N PHE A 71 -15.25 -3.84 9.71
CA PHE A 71 -14.45 -2.63 9.94
C PHE A 71 -13.36 -2.90 10.99
N PRO A 72 -12.10 -2.49 10.76
CA PRO A 72 -11.66 -1.55 9.72
C PRO A 72 -11.22 -2.17 8.38
N ALA A 73 -11.39 -3.48 8.15
CA ALA A 73 -10.96 -4.13 6.91
C ALA A 73 -11.56 -3.47 5.67
N ALA A 74 -10.78 -3.29 4.62
CA ALA A 74 -11.18 -2.48 3.46
C ALA A 74 -12.35 -3.05 2.65
N ASN A 75 -12.57 -4.36 2.71
CA ASN A 75 -13.74 -5.03 2.14
C ASN A 75 -15.04 -4.80 2.95
N SER A 76 -14.99 -4.10 4.09
CA SER A 76 -16.17 -3.78 4.89
C SER A 76 -17.08 -2.74 4.23
N ALA A 77 -18.38 -2.78 4.55
CA ALA A 77 -19.35 -1.84 3.98
C ALA A 77 -19.05 -0.39 4.41
N GLU A 78 -18.57 -0.22 5.63
CA GLU A 78 -18.18 1.05 6.24
C GLU A 78 -17.03 1.70 5.47
N ARG A 79 -16.01 0.91 5.09
CA ARG A 79 -14.88 1.39 4.29
C ARG A 79 -15.28 1.79 2.88
N ILE A 80 -16.21 1.07 2.26
CA ILE A 80 -16.76 1.47 0.95
C ILE A 80 -17.60 2.73 1.07
N ALA A 81 -18.51 2.80 2.06
CA ALA A 81 -19.39 3.96 2.26
C ALA A 81 -18.62 5.26 2.54
N ALA A 82 -17.45 5.16 3.19
CA ALA A 82 -16.57 6.30 3.47
C ALA A 82 -15.96 6.96 2.22
N LEU A 83 -16.19 6.43 1.01
CA LEU A 83 -15.70 7.02 -0.25
C LEU A 83 -16.67 8.04 -0.85
N ALA A 84 -17.85 8.22 -0.26
CA ALA A 84 -18.82 9.24 -0.62
C ALA A 84 -19.06 10.19 0.56
N LYS A 85 -19.54 11.40 0.26
CA LYS A 85 -19.87 12.40 1.28
C LYS A 85 -21.06 13.24 0.85
N ASP A 86 -21.97 13.50 1.80
CA ASP A 86 -23.15 14.36 1.59
C ASP A 86 -23.99 13.98 0.35
N GLY A 87 -24.11 12.68 0.09
CA GLY A 87 -24.83 12.13 -1.07
C GLY A 87 -24.08 12.23 -2.41
N VAL A 88 -22.85 12.74 -2.40
CA VAL A 88 -21.98 12.85 -3.58
C VAL A 88 -21.07 11.64 -3.68
N ALA A 89 -21.10 10.97 -4.84
CA ALA A 89 -20.21 9.87 -5.18
C ALA A 89 -18.92 10.38 -5.87
N PRO A 90 -17.80 9.62 -5.78
CA PRO A 90 -16.58 9.95 -6.50
C PRO A 90 -16.71 9.69 -8.00
N ASP A 91 -15.97 10.46 -8.79
CA ASP A 91 -15.75 10.20 -10.22
C ASP A 91 -14.59 9.20 -10.42
N GLU A 92 -13.58 9.28 -9.55
CA GLU A 92 -12.37 8.45 -9.58
C GLU A 92 -12.07 7.93 -8.17
N ILE A 93 -11.58 6.70 -8.04
CA ILE A 93 -11.16 6.12 -6.76
C ILE A 93 -9.74 5.60 -6.88
N LEU A 94 -8.83 6.13 -6.07
CA LEU A 94 -7.47 5.63 -5.95
C LEU A 94 -7.41 4.57 -4.84
N VAL A 95 -7.03 3.35 -5.20
CA VAL A 95 -6.92 2.21 -4.27
C VAL A 95 -5.44 1.85 -4.09
N PHE A 96 -4.93 2.01 -2.87
CA PHE A 96 -3.59 1.55 -2.50
C PHE A 96 -3.60 0.90 -1.12
N ILE A 97 -3.72 -0.43 -1.12
CA ILE A 97 -3.88 -1.24 0.08
C ILE A 97 -3.39 -2.68 -0.15
N GLY A 98 -2.97 -3.35 0.92
CA GLY A 98 -2.60 -4.77 0.91
C GLY A 98 -1.25 -5.06 1.55
N ILE A 99 -0.47 -4.02 1.90
CA ILE A 99 0.81 -4.23 2.58
C ILE A 99 0.62 -4.85 3.97
N ASN A 100 -0.51 -4.55 4.63
CA ASN A 100 -0.88 -5.16 5.91
C ASN A 100 -1.18 -6.66 5.77
N ASP A 101 -1.91 -7.06 4.73
CA ASP A 101 -2.17 -8.46 4.41
C ASP A 101 -0.86 -9.22 4.13
N TYR A 102 0.03 -8.59 3.35
CA TYR A 102 1.38 -9.09 3.11
C TYR A 102 2.20 -9.28 4.40
N GLY A 103 2.20 -8.27 5.28
CA GLY A 103 3.06 -8.27 6.46
C GLY A 103 2.56 -9.16 7.60
N TRP A 104 1.24 -9.24 7.79
CA TRP A 104 0.63 -10.14 8.77
C TRP A 104 0.48 -11.57 8.25
N GLY A 105 0.26 -11.76 6.95
CA GLY A 105 -0.03 -13.07 6.36
C GLY A 105 -1.47 -13.54 6.56
N GLY A 106 -2.36 -12.67 7.03
CA GLY A 106 -3.78 -12.94 7.22
C GLY A 106 -4.37 -12.36 8.52
N PRO A 107 -5.70 -12.24 8.61
CA PRO A 107 -6.39 -11.60 9.74
C PRO A 107 -6.21 -12.36 11.06
N ALA A 108 -6.06 -13.68 11.02
CA ALA A 108 -5.79 -14.48 12.23
C ALA A 108 -4.44 -14.13 12.87
N ALA A 109 -3.40 -13.92 12.04
CA ALA A 109 -2.08 -13.52 12.52
C ALA A 109 -2.08 -12.07 13.04
N GLN A 110 -2.81 -11.17 12.39
CA GLN A 110 -3.02 -9.81 12.89
C GLN A 110 -3.68 -9.80 14.27
N ALA A 111 -4.72 -10.61 14.47
CA ALA A 111 -5.44 -10.70 15.75
C ALA A 111 -4.59 -11.32 16.87
N ALA A 112 -3.90 -12.42 16.58
CA ALA A 112 -2.96 -13.04 17.52
C ALA A 112 -1.79 -12.11 17.86
N GLY A 113 -1.32 -11.33 16.90
CA GLY A 113 -0.21 -10.39 17.08
C GLY A 113 -0.59 -9.02 17.65
N ARG A 114 -1.87 -8.84 18.04
CA ARG A 114 -2.40 -7.57 18.57
C ARG A 114 -2.13 -6.38 17.65
N GLY A 115 -2.41 -6.56 16.36
CA GLY A 115 -2.36 -5.47 15.38
C GLY A 115 -3.26 -4.30 15.79
N ASN A 116 -2.94 -3.11 15.29
CA ASN A 116 -3.69 -1.89 15.60
C ASN A 116 -5.08 -1.83 14.95
N ALA A 117 -5.25 -2.41 13.76
CA ALA A 117 -6.48 -2.33 12.98
C ALA A 117 -7.35 -3.59 13.10
N LEU A 118 -7.73 -3.94 14.33
CA LEU A 118 -8.56 -5.13 14.58
C LEU A 118 -10.04 -4.79 14.61
N PRO A 119 -10.92 -5.65 14.03
CA PRO A 119 -12.35 -5.45 14.16
C PRO A 119 -12.82 -5.48 15.61
N ALA A 120 -13.58 -4.47 16.01
CA ALA A 120 -14.09 -4.30 17.38
C ALA A 120 -14.96 -5.49 17.87
N MET A 121 -15.52 -6.26 16.94
CA MET A 121 -16.33 -7.45 17.22
C MET A 121 -15.52 -8.70 17.58
N LEU A 122 -14.18 -8.67 17.46
CA LEU A 122 -13.34 -9.80 17.83
C LEU A 122 -13.21 -9.91 19.36
N ASP A 123 -13.49 -11.10 19.89
CA ASP A 123 -13.14 -11.44 21.27
C ASP A 123 -11.65 -11.78 21.36
N LEU A 124 -10.82 -10.77 21.61
CA LEU A 124 -9.37 -10.95 21.74
C LEU A 124 -8.97 -11.80 22.95
N SER A 125 -9.84 -11.93 23.96
CA SER A 125 -9.57 -12.79 25.12
C SER A 125 -9.62 -14.28 24.76
N ALA A 126 -10.38 -14.63 23.72
CA ALA A 126 -10.46 -15.97 23.18
C ALA A 126 -9.34 -16.30 22.17
N ILE A 127 -8.53 -15.31 21.76
CA ILE A 127 -7.44 -15.48 20.80
C ILE A 127 -6.11 -15.41 21.55
N PRO A 128 -5.38 -16.54 21.70
CA PRO A 128 -4.05 -16.53 22.30
C PRO A 128 -3.12 -15.56 21.57
N GLU A 129 -2.37 -14.79 22.34
CA GLU A 129 -1.36 -13.90 21.78
C GLU A 129 -0.20 -14.72 21.21
N ALA A 130 0.24 -14.38 20.01
CA ALA A 130 1.34 -15.03 19.34
C ALA A 130 2.10 -14.06 18.45
N GLU A 131 3.39 -14.31 18.25
CA GLU A 131 4.11 -13.65 17.17
C GLU A 131 3.60 -14.16 15.83
N ALA A 132 3.38 -13.24 14.89
CA ALA A 132 3.12 -13.62 13.51
C ALA A 132 4.26 -14.52 13.00
N SER A 133 3.91 -15.55 12.23
CA SER A 133 4.83 -16.60 11.75
C SER A 133 4.72 -16.74 10.23
N LEU A 134 5.03 -17.90 9.64
CA LEU A 134 4.79 -18.15 8.22
C LEU A 134 3.31 -17.94 7.88
N ALA A 135 3.06 -17.23 6.79
CA ALA A 135 1.73 -17.18 6.19
C ALA A 135 1.38 -18.56 5.64
N SER A 136 0.09 -18.87 5.57
CA SER A 136 -0.35 -20.07 4.88
C SER A 136 -0.02 -19.96 3.37
N ALA A 137 0.14 -21.11 2.71
CA ALA A 137 0.55 -21.14 1.30
C ALA A 137 -0.45 -20.45 0.36
N ASP A 138 -1.72 -20.39 0.77
CA ASP A 138 -2.85 -19.79 0.06
C ASP A 138 -3.16 -18.35 0.50
N ALA A 139 -2.24 -17.68 1.22
CA ALA A 139 -2.50 -16.34 1.75
C ALA A 139 -2.73 -15.28 0.68
N ALA A 140 -1.95 -15.30 -0.41
CA ALA A 140 -2.15 -14.35 -1.51
C ALA A 140 -3.48 -14.61 -2.25
N GLU A 141 -3.92 -15.87 -2.31
CA GLU A 141 -5.17 -16.28 -2.93
C GLU A 141 -6.38 -15.80 -2.11
N ARG A 142 -6.37 -15.94 -0.78
CA ARG A 142 -7.42 -15.38 0.08
C ARG A 142 -7.43 -13.85 0.05
N PHE A 143 -6.26 -13.23 0.09
CA PHE A 143 -6.13 -11.79 -0.14
C PHE A 143 -6.78 -11.38 -1.46
N GLY A 144 -6.50 -12.08 -2.56
CA GLY A 144 -7.11 -11.82 -3.87
C GLY A 144 -8.63 -11.97 -3.88
N GLN A 145 -9.17 -12.96 -3.18
CA GLN A 145 -10.62 -13.12 -3.01
C GLN A 145 -11.24 -11.93 -2.26
N ALA A 146 -10.61 -11.50 -1.16
CA ALA A 146 -11.07 -10.33 -0.40
C ALA A 146 -10.94 -9.03 -1.19
N TYR A 147 -9.86 -8.86 -1.96
CA TYR A 147 -9.64 -7.71 -2.83
C TYR A 147 -10.68 -7.66 -3.95
N SER A 148 -10.97 -8.79 -4.59
CA SER A 148 -12.03 -8.89 -5.61
C SER A 148 -13.41 -8.57 -5.02
N ALA A 149 -13.73 -9.08 -3.83
CA ALA A 149 -14.98 -8.76 -3.14
C ALA A 149 -15.09 -7.26 -2.78
N MET A 150 -13.98 -6.64 -2.36
CA MET A 150 -13.90 -5.21 -2.08
C MET A 150 -14.21 -4.40 -3.35
N LEU A 151 -13.58 -4.75 -4.48
CA LEU A 151 -13.85 -4.08 -5.76
C LEU A 151 -15.28 -4.30 -6.24
N ALA A 152 -15.82 -5.51 -6.12
CA ALA A 152 -17.20 -5.80 -6.50
C ALA A 152 -18.20 -4.93 -5.70
N ARG A 153 -17.99 -4.78 -4.39
CA ARG A 153 -18.78 -3.88 -3.54
C ARG A 153 -18.63 -2.42 -3.95
N MET A 154 -17.40 -1.99 -4.24
CA MET A 154 -17.11 -0.63 -4.70
C MET A 154 -17.81 -0.32 -6.03
N ARG A 155 -17.75 -1.24 -7.00
CA ARG A 155 -18.44 -1.11 -8.29
C ARG A 155 -19.96 -1.12 -8.16
N ALA A 156 -20.51 -1.88 -7.20
CA ALA A 156 -21.94 -1.85 -6.89
C ALA A 156 -22.38 -0.51 -6.28
N ALA A 157 -21.57 0.05 -5.36
CA ALA A 157 -21.86 1.32 -4.71
C ALA A 157 -21.63 2.53 -5.64
N TYR A 158 -20.60 2.47 -6.49
CA TYR A 158 -20.13 3.57 -7.33
C TYR A 158 -19.94 3.11 -8.78
N PRO A 159 -21.01 2.72 -9.50
CA PRO A 159 -20.90 2.13 -10.83
C PRO A 159 -20.30 3.06 -11.89
N GLN A 160 -20.38 4.37 -11.68
CA GLN A 160 -19.84 5.38 -12.58
C GLN A 160 -18.38 5.76 -12.27
N ALA A 161 -17.87 5.41 -11.09
CA ALA A 161 -16.52 5.78 -10.69
C ALA A 161 -15.47 4.93 -11.42
N LYS A 162 -14.42 5.56 -11.95
CA LYS A 162 -13.24 4.84 -12.45
C LYS A 162 -12.34 4.47 -11.27
N VAL A 163 -12.00 3.19 -11.15
CA VAL A 163 -11.27 2.66 -9.98
C VAL A 163 -9.85 2.30 -10.40
N TRP A 164 -8.85 2.91 -9.76
CA TRP A 164 -7.43 2.69 -10.01
C TRP A 164 -6.81 1.86 -8.89
N CYS A 165 -6.48 0.60 -9.20
CA CYS A 165 -5.77 -0.29 -8.29
C CYS A 165 -4.26 -0.11 -8.45
N CYS A 166 -3.61 0.49 -7.46
CA CYS A 166 -2.16 0.61 -7.41
C CYS A 166 -1.54 -0.69 -6.89
N THR A 167 -0.59 -1.28 -7.61
CA THR A 167 0.15 -2.45 -7.09
C THR A 167 1.09 -2.03 -5.95
N LEU A 168 1.35 -2.97 -5.02
CA LEU A 168 2.26 -2.78 -3.90
C LEU A 168 3.68 -2.50 -4.39
N CYS A 169 4.27 -1.42 -3.87
CA CYS A 169 5.62 -0.96 -4.18
C CYS A 169 6.54 -1.14 -2.96
N PRO A 170 7.76 -1.67 -3.13
CA PRO A 170 8.72 -1.78 -2.04
C PRO A 170 9.12 -0.42 -1.46
N GLY A 171 9.15 -0.31 -0.13
CA GLY A 171 9.76 0.81 0.57
C GLY A 171 11.25 0.55 0.84
N ARG A 172 12.06 1.60 0.74
CA ARG A 172 13.49 1.60 1.05
C ARG A 172 13.79 2.53 2.21
N ILE A 173 14.53 2.06 3.22
CA ILE A 173 14.95 2.92 4.33
C ILE A 173 15.73 4.13 3.80
N GLU A 174 15.37 5.31 4.28
CA GLU A 174 16.07 6.55 3.96
C GLU A 174 17.57 6.47 4.25
N GLY A 175 18.38 6.86 3.26
CA GLY A 175 19.84 6.81 3.34
C GLY A 175 20.47 5.46 2.94
N SER A 176 19.68 4.41 2.69
CA SER A 176 20.21 3.14 2.17
C SER A 176 20.48 3.20 0.66
N ALA A 177 21.70 2.83 0.28
CA ALA A 177 22.11 2.79 -1.13
C ALA A 177 21.52 1.58 -1.90
N ARG A 178 21.14 0.51 -1.19
CA ARG A 178 20.60 -0.73 -1.76
C ARG A 178 19.16 -0.96 -1.31
N SER A 179 18.43 -1.83 -2.03
CA SER A 179 17.05 -2.18 -1.66
C SER A 179 17.04 -2.82 -0.29
N THR A 180 16.15 -2.34 0.57
CA THR A 180 16.01 -2.83 1.93
C THR A 180 14.71 -3.59 2.12
N PHE A 181 13.99 -3.98 1.07
CA PHE A 181 12.68 -4.62 1.24
C PHE A 181 12.81 -6.12 1.48
N ALA A 182 12.11 -6.63 2.50
CA ALA A 182 11.97 -8.07 2.71
C ALA A 182 10.87 -8.59 1.78
N TYR A 183 11.22 -9.22 0.65
CA TYR A 183 10.25 -9.68 -0.38
C TYR A 183 9.46 -10.95 -0.04
N ARG A 184 9.86 -11.70 0.98
CA ARG A 184 9.21 -12.94 1.45
C ARG A 184 9.05 -12.92 2.97
N LEU A 185 8.58 -11.81 3.53
CA LEU A 185 8.55 -11.55 4.97
C LEU A 185 7.98 -12.74 5.75
N ARG A 186 6.88 -13.30 5.22
CA ARG A 186 6.12 -14.42 5.79
C ARG A 186 6.16 -15.69 4.91
N GLY A 187 7.14 -15.79 4.01
CA GLY A 187 7.31 -16.92 3.09
C GLY A 187 6.58 -16.79 1.74
N VAL A 188 5.56 -15.95 1.64
CA VAL A 188 4.89 -15.64 0.37
C VAL A 188 5.53 -14.42 -0.28
N HIS A 189 5.77 -14.46 -1.60
CA HIS A 189 6.37 -13.33 -2.32
C HIS A 189 5.43 -12.14 -2.39
N LEU A 190 5.95 -10.92 -2.30
CA LEU A 190 5.19 -9.70 -2.58
C LEU A 190 4.47 -9.77 -3.94
N ASP A 191 5.15 -10.28 -4.98
CA ASP A 191 4.56 -10.32 -6.32
C ASP A 191 3.33 -11.23 -6.41
N ARG A 192 3.15 -12.22 -5.51
CA ARG A 192 1.91 -13.01 -5.46
C ARG A 192 0.71 -12.17 -5.06
N TYR A 193 0.91 -11.19 -4.17
CA TYR A 193 -0.14 -10.23 -3.81
C TYR A 193 -0.39 -9.24 -4.96
N ASN A 194 0.66 -8.80 -5.66
CA ASN A 194 0.47 -7.95 -6.84
C ASN A 194 -0.23 -8.66 -8.00
N ASP A 195 0.03 -9.95 -8.23
CA ASP A 195 -0.70 -10.77 -9.19
C ASP A 195 -2.18 -10.87 -8.80
N ALA A 196 -2.48 -11.03 -7.51
CA ALA A 196 -3.84 -11.03 -7.00
C ALA A 196 -4.55 -9.67 -7.20
N ILE A 197 -3.86 -8.54 -6.99
CA ILE A 197 -4.40 -7.19 -7.28
C ILE A 197 -4.74 -7.06 -8.76
N ARG A 198 -3.80 -7.42 -9.66
CA ARG A 198 -4.01 -7.35 -11.12
C ARG A 198 -5.22 -8.17 -11.55
N LEU A 199 -5.28 -9.43 -11.11
CA LEU A 199 -6.37 -10.36 -11.45
C LEU A 199 -7.72 -9.86 -10.91
N ALA A 200 -7.76 -9.38 -9.67
CA ALA A 200 -8.98 -8.84 -9.07
C ALA A 200 -9.46 -7.58 -9.80
N ALA A 201 -8.56 -6.67 -10.15
CA ALA A 201 -8.88 -5.47 -10.90
C ALA A 201 -9.46 -5.80 -12.28
N GLU A 202 -8.79 -6.67 -13.04
CA GLU A 202 -9.27 -7.13 -14.35
C GLU A 202 -10.66 -7.78 -14.24
N SER A 203 -10.85 -8.71 -13.29
CA SER A 203 -12.11 -9.43 -13.10
C SER A 203 -13.29 -8.52 -12.72
N ASN A 204 -13.02 -7.33 -12.19
CA ASN A 204 -14.03 -6.35 -11.80
C ASN A 204 -14.09 -5.13 -12.74
N GLY A 205 -13.40 -5.17 -13.89
CA GLY A 205 -13.38 -4.07 -14.86
C GLY A 205 -12.77 -2.77 -14.30
N CYS A 206 -11.82 -2.89 -13.37
CA CYS A 206 -11.09 -1.78 -12.78
C CYS A 206 -9.74 -1.57 -13.49
N CYS A 207 -9.17 -0.38 -13.35
CA CYS A 207 -7.87 -0.02 -13.91
C CYS A 207 -6.73 -0.49 -13.00
N VAL A 208 -5.57 -0.77 -13.59
CA VAL A 208 -4.35 -1.15 -12.84
C VAL A 208 -3.27 -0.09 -13.06
N ALA A 209 -2.94 0.65 -12.01
CA ALA A 209 -1.73 1.46 -11.95
C ALA A 209 -0.59 0.55 -11.46
N ASP A 210 0.05 -0.18 -12.38
CA ASP A 210 1.08 -1.17 -12.04
C ASP A 210 2.44 -0.55 -11.68
N VAL A 211 2.49 0.12 -10.53
CA VAL A 211 3.72 0.73 -9.99
C VAL A 211 4.83 -0.31 -9.79
N ARG A 212 4.49 -1.52 -9.36
CA ARG A 212 5.47 -2.60 -9.16
C ARG A 212 6.25 -2.92 -10.43
N ALA A 213 5.62 -2.86 -11.61
CA ALA A 213 6.25 -3.14 -12.90
C ALA A 213 7.34 -2.12 -13.28
N LEU A 214 7.31 -0.92 -12.68
CA LEU A 214 8.33 0.12 -12.90
C LEU A 214 9.68 -0.22 -12.28
N GLY A 215 9.73 -1.22 -11.38
CA GLY A 215 10.98 -1.74 -10.81
C GLY A 215 11.74 -0.71 -9.96
N ARG A 216 11.01 0.14 -9.24
CA ARG A 216 11.54 1.17 -8.34
C ARG A 216 11.02 0.96 -6.91
N ASP A 217 11.82 1.42 -5.96
CA ASP A 217 11.42 1.58 -4.56
C ASP A 217 11.11 3.06 -4.28
N TYR A 218 10.22 3.36 -3.33
CA TYR A 218 10.15 4.70 -2.74
C TYR A 218 10.96 4.78 -1.44
N VAL A 219 11.42 5.98 -1.09
CA VAL A 219 12.10 6.23 0.18
C VAL A 219 11.11 6.25 1.35
N ALA A 220 11.42 5.52 2.41
CA ALA A 220 10.56 5.27 3.54
C ALA A 220 11.32 5.41 4.87
N LEU A 221 10.60 5.75 5.94
CA LEU A 221 11.16 5.88 7.29
C LEU A 221 11.60 4.52 7.84
N GLU A 222 10.72 3.51 7.77
CA GLU A 222 10.99 2.14 8.24
C GLU A 222 10.84 1.08 7.15
N GLY A 223 10.87 1.45 5.88
CA GLY A 223 10.70 0.50 4.77
C GLY A 223 9.25 0.18 4.41
N THR A 224 8.27 0.78 5.09
CA THR A 224 6.86 0.78 4.66
C THR A 224 6.33 2.20 4.47
N HIS A 225 6.46 3.09 5.46
CA HIS A 225 5.84 4.41 5.40
C HIS A 225 6.73 5.42 4.65
N PRO A 226 6.29 5.98 3.51
CA PRO A 226 7.06 6.95 2.75
C PRO A 226 7.46 8.19 3.55
N THR A 227 8.66 8.70 3.33
CA THR A 227 9.00 10.08 3.71
C THR A 227 8.35 11.06 2.73
N LYS A 228 8.47 12.38 2.95
CA LYS A 228 8.02 13.38 1.96
C LYS A 228 8.60 13.12 0.56
N ARG A 229 9.89 12.77 0.48
CA ARG A 229 10.52 12.36 -0.78
C ARG A 229 9.89 11.11 -1.35
N GLY A 230 9.66 10.10 -0.50
CA GLY A 230 8.97 8.87 -0.90
C GLY A 230 7.56 9.07 -1.43
N MET A 231 6.79 9.99 -0.83
CA MET A 231 5.45 10.33 -1.29
C MET A 231 5.48 10.88 -2.72
N THR A 232 6.40 11.80 -3.02
CA THR A 232 6.57 12.33 -4.37
C THR A 232 7.01 11.26 -5.36
N GLN A 233 7.98 10.42 -4.98
CA GLN A 233 8.42 9.28 -5.81
C GLN A 233 7.25 8.34 -6.13
N PHE A 234 6.44 8.00 -5.11
CA PHE A 234 5.29 7.12 -5.29
C PHE A 234 4.19 7.77 -6.14
N ALA A 235 3.88 9.05 -5.93
CA ALA A 235 2.92 9.79 -6.77
C ALA A 235 3.32 9.80 -8.24
N LEU A 236 4.60 10.10 -8.54
CA LEU A 236 5.13 10.09 -9.91
C LEU A 236 5.03 8.71 -10.55
N MET A 237 5.34 7.65 -9.79
CA MET A 237 5.17 6.28 -10.26
C MET A 237 3.71 5.93 -10.55
N VAL A 238 2.77 6.35 -9.69
CA VAL A 238 1.32 6.13 -9.90
C VAL A 238 0.86 6.84 -11.17
N LEU A 239 1.18 8.12 -11.34
CA LEU A 239 0.82 8.90 -12.53
C LEU A 239 1.37 8.26 -13.82
N HIS A 240 2.63 7.82 -13.78
CA HIS A 240 3.25 7.16 -14.91
C HIS A 240 2.59 5.81 -15.23
N ALA A 241 2.27 5.01 -14.21
CA ALA A 241 1.57 3.75 -14.39
C ALA A 241 0.14 3.94 -14.94
N MET A 242 -0.57 4.98 -14.50
CA MET A 242 -1.87 5.38 -15.05
C MET A 242 -1.76 5.74 -16.54
N SER A 243 -0.76 6.55 -16.90
CA SER A 243 -0.48 6.92 -18.30
C SER A 243 -0.22 5.70 -19.20
N ILE A 244 0.59 4.74 -18.73
CA ILE A 244 0.86 3.49 -19.47
C ILE A 244 -0.45 2.73 -19.69
N TRP A 245 -1.28 2.60 -18.64
CA TRP A 245 -2.55 1.88 -18.72
C TRP A 245 -3.53 2.52 -19.73
N GLU A 246 -3.54 3.85 -19.83
CA GLU A 246 -4.40 4.58 -20.80
C GLU A 246 -3.92 4.50 -22.26
N GLY A 247 -2.86 3.73 -22.54
CA GLY A 247 -2.36 3.52 -23.89
C GLY A 247 -1.42 4.60 -24.40
N SER A 248 -0.96 5.51 -23.53
CA SER A 248 0.18 6.38 -23.82
C SER A 248 1.46 5.56 -23.73
N SER A 249 1.75 4.78 -24.79
CA SER A 249 2.92 3.92 -24.91
C SER A 249 4.24 4.69 -24.76
N LEU A 250 5.21 4.07 -24.09
CA LEU A 250 6.59 4.54 -23.97
C LEU A 250 7.54 3.81 -24.93
N GLU A 251 7.04 3.04 -25.89
CA GLU A 251 7.88 2.40 -26.91
C GLU A 251 8.70 3.49 -27.63
N GLY A 252 9.99 3.56 -27.28
CA GLY A 252 10.93 4.59 -27.75
C GLY A 252 11.64 5.41 -26.66
N ARG A 253 11.23 5.35 -25.38
CA ARG A 253 11.84 6.15 -24.29
C ARG A 253 12.58 5.35 -23.23
N ALA A 254 12.52 4.02 -23.26
CA ALA A 254 13.11 3.11 -22.24
C ALA A 254 14.63 3.24 -22.03
N SER A 255 15.34 3.96 -22.90
CA SER A 255 16.78 4.27 -22.79
C SER A 255 17.08 5.77 -22.62
N ASP A 256 16.06 6.59 -22.38
CA ASP A 256 16.20 8.05 -22.25
C ASP A 256 16.64 8.39 -20.80
N PRO A 257 17.75 9.13 -20.60
CA PRO A 257 18.13 9.64 -19.28
C PRO A 257 17.02 10.44 -18.56
N LEU A 258 15.98 10.91 -19.27
CA LEU A 258 14.79 11.51 -18.69
C LEU A 258 13.89 10.54 -17.88
N ILE A 259 14.05 9.21 -18.02
CA ILE A 259 13.29 8.22 -17.20
C ILE A 259 13.79 8.16 -15.75
N ASP A 260 15.07 8.44 -15.49
CA ASP A 260 15.57 8.47 -14.11
C ASP A 260 15.05 9.72 -13.34
N ASP A 261 14.70 10.80 -14.04
CA ASP A 261 13.99 11.96 -13.48
C ASP A 261 12.47 11.74 -13.37
N ALA A 262 11.89 10.84 -14.18
CA ALA A 262 10.44 10.62 -14.26
C ALA A 262 9.81 10.12 -12.95
N PHE A 263 10.61 9.54 -12.06
CA PHE A 263 10.16 9.04 -10.76
C PHE A 263 10.79 9.81 -9.59
N GLY A 264 11.30 11.01 -9.84
CA GLY A 264 11.87 11.88 -8.80
C GLY A 264 12.99 11.20 -8.04
N ASP A 265 13.97 10.66 -8.76
CA ASP A 265 15.14 9.92 -8.25
C ASP A 265 14.87 8.59 -7.52
N ALA A 266 13.67 8.01 -7.67
CA ALA A 266 13.32 6.72 -7.08
C ALA A 266 14.36 5.63 -7.43
N PRO A 267 15.00 5.00 -6.43
CA PRO A 267 16.05 4.03 -6.66
C PRO A 267 15.48 2.74 -7.26
N ARG A 268 16.28 2.05 -8.08
CA ARG A 268 15.90 0.76 -8.67
C ARG A 268 15.72 -0.29 -7.59
N SER A 269 14.63 -1.05 -7.67
CA SER A 269 14.44 -2.26 -6.90
C SER A 269 15.51 -3.29 -7.27
N LEU A 270 16.10 -3.91 -6.25
CA LEU A 270 17.10 -4.95 -6.41
C LEU A 270 16.75 -6.12 -5.48
N GLN A 271 16.36 -7.24 -6.09
CA GLN A 271 16.05 -8.47 -5.38
C GLN A 271 17.12 -9.52 -5.64
N THR A 272 18.01 -9.74 -4.67
CA THR A 272 19.12 -10.72 -4.78
C THR A 272 18.92 -11.96 -3.89
N CYS A 273 17.86 -11.99 -3.08
CA CYS A 273 17.63 -13.04 -2.09
C CYS A 273 16.70 -14.13 -2.64
N GLU A 274 17.18 -15.36 -2.63
CA GLU A 274 16.43 -16.57 -3.03
C GLU A 274 15.90 -17.39 -1.84
N LYS A 275 16.17 -16.96 -0.60
CA LYS A 275 15.68 -17.68 0.59
C LYS A 275 14.15 -17.80 0.52
N PRO A 276 13.56 -18.95 0.91
CA PRO A 276 12.13 -19.17 0.79
C PRO A 276 11.30 -18.30 1.74
N SER A 277 11.89 -17.81 2.83
CA SER A 277 11.22 -16.96 3.82
C SER A 277 12.21 -16.07 4.56
N CYS A 278 11.73 -14.94 5.10
CA CYS A 278 12.47 -14.09 6.03
C CYS A 278 12.36 -14.56 7.49
N ILE A 279 11.44 -15.46 7.84
CA ILE A 279 11.29 -15.99 9.22
C ILE A 279 12.62 -16.64 9.66
N GLY A 280 13.14 -16.18 10.80
CA GLY A 280 14.42 -16.67 11.36
C GLY A 280 15.66 -16.21 10.59
N CYS A 281 15.53 -15.31 9.61
CA CYS A 281 16.67 -14.76 8.88
C CYS A 281 17.37 -13.67 9.72
N ALA A 282 18.68 -13.81 9.92
CA ALA A 282 19.49 -12.82 10.66
C ALA A 282 19.45 -11.40 10.07
N TYR A 283 19.19 -11.28 8.76
CA TYR A 283 19.13 -9.99 8.06
C TYR A 283 17.74 -9.35 8.09
N ALA A 284 16.70 -10.06 8.51
CA ALA A 284 15.35 -9.50 8.54
C ALA A 284 15.27 -8.46 9.66
N GLY A 285 14.74 -7.28 9.34
CA GLY A 285 14.64 -6.15 10.27
C GLY A 285 13.81 -6.49 11.49
N ALA A 286 12.60 -7.01 11.24
CA ALA A 286 11.77 -7.70 12.20
C ALA A 286 10.87 -8.70 11.47
N THR A 287 10.63 -9.85 12.07
CA THR A 287 9.61 -10.81 11.62
C THR A 287 8.63 -11.16 12.73
N GLY A 288 8.63 -10.41 13.84
CA GLY A 288 7.63 -10.51 14.90
C GLY A 288 6.46 -9.56 14.65
N ASN A 289 5.84 -9.06 15.72
CA ASN A 289 4.68 -8.15 15.64
C ASN A 289 5.06 -6.67 15.41
N LYS A 290 6.36 -6.34 15.41
CA LYS A 290 6.84 -5.01 15.03
C LYS A 290 6.72 -4.84 13.52
N TRP A 291 6.01 -3.80 13.09
CA TRP A 291 5.88 -3.45 11.68
C TRP A 291 7.23 -2.95 11.13
N LEU A 292 7.90 -3.79 10.33
CA LEU A 292 9.18 -3.49 9.71
C LEU A 292 9.45 -4.43 8.52
N CYS A 293 9.09 -4.01 7.30
CA CYS A 293 9.25 -4.81 6.08
C CYS A 293 10.67 -4.77 5.50
N VAL A 294 11.69 -4.92 6.35
CA VAL A 294 13.08 -4.59 6.01
C VAL A 294 13.99 -5.83 5.91
N CYS A 295 14.87 -5.84 4.93
CA CYS A 295 16.01 -6.75 4.77
C CYS A 295 17.31 -5.92 4.81
N ARG A 296 18.18 -6.21 5.78
CA ARG A 296 19.46 -5.52 6.00
C ARG A 296 20.66 -6.20 5.37
N LYS A 297 20.45 -7.28 4.60
CA LYS A 297 21.53 -8.12 4.02
C LYS A 297 22.55 -7.29 3.25
N ASP A 298 22.07 -6.25 2.59
CA ASP A 298 22.84 -5.39 1.71
C ASP A 298 23.25 -4.05 2.36
N ASP A 299 22.78 -3.77 3.59
CA ASP A 299 23.21 -2.62 4.41
C ASP A 299 24.52 -2.91 5.16
N GLU A 300 24.86 -4.18 5.39
CA GLU A 300 26.08 -4.63 6.10
C GLU A 300 27.39 -4.40 5.33
N ALA A 301 27.34 -3.97 4.07
CA ALA A 301 28.53 -3.50 3.34
C ALA A 301 29.08 -2.16 3.89
N ARG A 302 28.61 -1.68 5.05
CA ARG A 302 29.08 -0.47 5.75
C ARG A 302 30.08 -0.76 6.89
N SER A 303 30.57 -2.00 7.02
CA SER A 303 31.50 -2.39 8.09
C SER A 303 32.66 -3.28 7.68
N GLU A 304 33.18 -3.12 6.45
CA GLU A 304 34.55 -3.54 6.07
C GLU A 304 35.26 -2.42 5.30
#